data_AF-A0A175JHR0-F1
#
_entry.id   AF-A0A175JHR0-F1
#
_cell.length_a   1.000
_cell.length_b   1.000
_cell.length_c   1.000
_cell.angle_alpha   90.00
_cell.angle_beta   90.00
_cell.angle_gamma   90.00
#
_symmetry.space_group_name_H-M   'P 1'
#
loop_
_entity.id
_entity.type
_entity.pdbx_description
1 polymer ?
#
loop_
_entity_poly.entity_id
_entity_poly.type
_entity_poly.pdbx_seq_one_letter_code
_entity_poly.pdbx_strand_id
1 'polypeptide(L)'
;MSYTERRYHKDKLKSNTTLNVGELTASRIEEIKKFTDQLNVYSGNRTVHQAVPRHLRRRQASHFCHVLPHRFIANALREKKKNEKEMKDNKTLAQKMQKKIRRSRRSLRRNFKEYSWGKNQYLMTHTWHAKRCHMKEMWGVKIADERNDKGLRVLLNAAEKRSVVYDQSYYVEYELENNQYNREVCMKVLQLNEIINKNEWRMWIANTTKFGPIKVLLNEKRIVIFVHPVSKTDIMKAFDKEKIQLKLMQRLGVFEIIGGNSHRSLLNSFDFVEEDKGVEVLRRICELPPENTPNASVIPLKVKIADINNPISQFYSKQDKQKKPVTKLTTHKDLFNAVSTELVSQTLEQIINLSDVSSFNNYLEARKAILEQKEIPLLLMANKVNASDGSHFSSGYFLIVPSLFALTCWRRIVWHCVLPLALKERKYLTYEAGLMTYPDDYVDNEYSQQMSEEQKDILIKQASLKPKSKKMNIQRFSVQNQIPWEMNWKGFKVIRRKEFIQNERQLNIIQDSQNKIIRFELISVNGRPERFAYIHIPEQQLLEQFKTSCCIKIDQLDENVVGRIIKGGYSLKRGSGYGIGFIYLNKYNEIIKEHKDLILSNGNILVYYRNAFSKHIHLGILSLLP
;
A
#
# COMPACT_ATOMS: atom_id res chain seq x y z
N MET A 1 -42.62 10.15 66.98
CA MET A 1 -41.37 10.47 67.68
C MET A 1 -41.60 11.50 68.76
N SER A 2 -41.36 11.11 70.02
CA SER A 2 -41.42 12.00 71.19
C SER A 2 -40.37 13.11 71.10
N TYR A 3 -40.56 14.21 71.85
CA TYR A 3 -39.60 15.33 71.87
C TYR A 3 -38.20 14.88 72.32
N THR A 4 -38.14 13.89 73.21
CA THR A 4 -36.90 13.26 73.68
C THR A 4 -36.23 12.44 72.57
N GLU A 5 -36.97 11.70 71.74
CA GLU A 5 -36.41 10.97 70.58
C GLU A 5 -35.85 11.92 69.51
N ARG A 6 -36.50 13.07 69.26
CA ARG A 6 -35.98 14.07 68.31
C ARG A 6 -34.71 14.74 68.83
N ARG A 7 -34.61 14.98 70.13
CA ARG A 7 -33.41 15.54 70.77
C ARG A 7 -32.27 14.52 70.75
N TYR A 8 -32.56 13.26 71.04
CA TYR A 8 -31.59 12.16 70.96
C TYR A 8 -31.02 11.98 69.54
N HIS A 9 -31.87 12.07 68.50
CA HIS A 9 -31.41 12.04 67.10
C HIS A 9 -30.64 13.29 66.69
N LYS A 10 -31.06 14.50 67.13
CA LYS A 10 -30.31 15.74 66.89
C LYS A 10 -28.96 15.76 67.61
N ASP A 11 -28.86 15.18 68.79
CA ASP A 11 -27.64 15.15 69.58
C ASP A 11 -26.68 14.04 69.08
N LYS A 12 -27.20 12.89 68.59
CA LYS A 12 -26.42 11.88 67.82
C LYS A 12 -25.87 12.43 66.50
N LEU A 13 -26.59 13.35 65.84
CA LEU A 13 -26.14 14.03 64.62
C LEU A 13 -25.18 15.20 64.89
N LYS A 14 -25.13 15.72 66.13
CA LYS A 14 -24.24 16.83 66.53
C LYS A 14 -22.89 16.36 67.09
N SER A 15 -22.78 15.10 67.54
CA SER A 15 -21.49 14.51 67.90
C SER A 15 -20.83 13.87 66.68
N ASN A 16 -19.86 14.58 66.09
CA ASN A 16 -18.93 14.15 65.02
C ASN A 16 -19.46 14.03 63.58
N THR A 17 -19.99 15.12 63.00
CA THR A 17 -19.90 15.31 61.54
C THR A 17 -18.53 15.89 61.15
N THR A 18 -17.45 15.26 61.62
CA THR A 18 -16.08 15.61 61.20
C THR A 18 -15.77 14.84 59.92
N LEU A 19 -15.64 15.55 58.80
CA LEU A 19 -15.26 14.96 57.52
C LEU A 19 -13.79 14.51 57.59
N ASN A 20 -13.53 13.20 57.53
CA ASN A 20 -12.17 12.69 57.40
C ASN A 20 -11.64 12.98 55.99
N VAL A 21 -10.86 14.06 55.87
CA VAL A 21 -10.25 14.49 54.60
C VAL A 21 -9.31 13.41 54.06
N GLY A 22 -8.63 12.66 54.93
CA GLY A 22 -7.73 11.56 54.54
C GLY A 22 -8.47 10.43 53.83
N GLU A 23 -9.58 9.95 54.41
CA GLU A 23 -10.41 8.91 53.79
C GLU A 23 -11.09 9.41 52.50
N LEU A 24 -11.61 10.64 52.52
CA LEU A 24 -12.25 11.23 51.35
C LEU A 24 -11.27 11.39 50.18
N THR A 25 -10.07 11.90 50.46
CA THR A 25 -9.02 12.01 49.44
C THR A 25 -8.58 10.63 48.98
N ALA A 26 -8.30 9.69 49.88
CA ALA A 26 -7.93 8.32 49.53
C ALA A 26 -8.93 7.64 48.58
N SER A 27 -10.24 7.76 48.87
CA SER A 27 -11.30 7.22 48.01
C SER A 27 -11.36 7.87 46.62
N ARG A 28 -10.90 9.12 46.47
CA ARG A 28 -10.96 9.91 45.23
C ARG A 28 -9.62 10.13 44.55
N ILE A 29 -8.51 9.57 45.06
CA ILE A 29 -7.17 9.76 44.50
C ILE A 29 -7.14 9.36 43.02
N GLU A 30 -7.79 8.26 42.63
CA GLU A 30 -7.82 7.83 41.24
C GLU A 30 -8.59 8.80 40.33
N GLU A 31 -9.70 9.35 40.80
CA GLU A 31 -10.50 10.33 40.07
C GLU A 31 -9.71 11.62 39.88
N ILE A 32 -9.09 12.11 40.96
CA ILE A 32 -8.24 13.29 40.93
C ILE A 32 -7.07 13.06 39.96
N LYS A 33 -6.39 11.92 40.04
CA LYS A 33 -5.30 11.57 39.11
C LYS A 33 -5.77 11.53 37.66
N LYS A 34 -6.87 10.81 37.36
CA LYS A 34 -7.45 10.75 36.01
C LYS A 34 -7.84 12.14 35.50
N PHE A 35 -8.42 12.97 36.35
CA PHE A 35 -8.78 14.35 36.01
C PHE A 35 -7.55 15.23 35.77
N THR A 36 -6.53 15.16 36.63
CA THR A 36 -5.28 15.91 36.45
C THR A 36 -4.52 15.46 35.21
N ASP A 37 -4.48 14.17 34.92
CA ASP A 37 -3.83 13.63 33.74
C ASP A 37 -4.55 14.08 32.46
N GLN A 38 -5.88 14.04 32.45
CA GLN A 38 -6.68 14.58 31.35
C GLN A 38 -6.45 16.08 31.18
N LEU A 39 -6.43 16.86 32.26
CA LEU A 39 -6.12 18.29 32.19
C LEU A 39 -4.72 18.51 31.61
N ASN A 40 -3.70 17.82 32.12
CA ASN A 40 -2.31 17.95 31.67
C ASN A 40 -2.10 17.60 30.18
N VAL A 41 -2.91 16.70 29.62
CA VAL A 41 -2.91 16.43 28.17
C VAL A 41 -3.27 17.68 27.35
N TYR A 42 -4.14 18.54 27.89
CA TYR A 42 -4.61 19.78 27.26
C TYR A 42 -3.93 21.06 27.79
N SER A 43 -3.44 21.07 29.03
CA SER A 43 -2.88 22.22 29.75
C SER A 43 -1.36 22.34 29.63
N GLY A 44 -0.84 22.21 28.41
CA GLY A 44 0.53 22.63 28.10
C GLY A 44 0.58 24.10 27.66
N ASN A 45 1.76 24.73 27.71
CA ASN A 45 2.07 26.02 27.06
C ASN A 45 2.00 25.91 25.53
N ARG A 46 0.86 25.47 25.00
CA ARG A 46 0.62 25.28 23.57
C ARG A 46 -0.03 26.55 23.04
N THR A 47 0.61 27.16 22.06
CA THR A 47 -0.03 28.22 21.28
C THR A 47 -1.28 27.68 20.58
N VAL A 48 -2.21 28.57 20.19
CA VAL A 48 -3.44 28.17 19.48
C VAL A 48 -3.13 27.31 18.25
N HIS A 49 -2.00 27.56 17.58
CA HIS A 49 -1.52 26.78 16.44
C HIS A 49 -1.12 25.33 16.78
N GLN A 50 -0.67 25.08 18.01
CA GLN A 50 -0.24 23.78 18.50
C GLN A 50 -1.38 22.98 19.13
N ALA A 51 -2.48 23.63 19.54
CA ALA A 51 -3.67 22.95 20.07
C ALA A 51 -4.31 21.99 19.05
N VAL A 52 -4.16 22.28 17.75
CA VAL A 52 -4.65 21.43 16.66
C VAL A 52 -3.83 20.12 16.57
N PRO A 53 -4.45 18.94 16.29
CA PRO A 53 -3.76 17.68 16.08
C PRO A 53 -2.61 17.77 15.07
N ARG A 54 -1.50 17.05 15.30
CA ARG A 54 -0.26 17.17 14.50
C ARG A 54 -0.49 17.09 12.99
N HIS A 55 -1.35 16.17 12.53
CA HIS A 55 -1.65 15.97 11.09
C HIS A 55 -2.45 17.13 10.45
N LEU A 56 -3.17 17.92 11.26
CA LEU A 56 -3.92 19.10 10.82
C LEU A 56 -3.12 20.41 10.97
N ARG A 57 -1.96 20.39 11.64
CA ARG A 57 -1.13 21.59 11.80
C ARG A 57 -0.64 22.08 10.44
N ARG A 58 -0.58 23.41 10.29
CA ARG A 58 -0.09 24.08 9.07
C ARG A 58 0.89 25.18 9.46
N ARG A 59 2.10 25.14 8.89
CA ARG A 59 3.16 26.14 9.17
C ARG A 59 2.72 27.56 8.81
N GLN A 60 1.88 27.69 7.78
CA GLN A 60 1.35 28.98 7.32
C GLN A 60 0.35 29.63 8.30
N ALA A 61 -0.15 28.90 9.32
CA ALA A 61 -1.16 29.39 10.25
C ALA A 61 -0.72 30.63 11.06
N SER A 62 0.58 30.81 11.28
CA SER A 62 1.15 32.01 11.92
C SER A 62 0.94 33.27 11.08
N HIS A 63 1.11 33.16 9.75
CA HIS A 63 0.88 34.28 8.83
C HIS A 63 -0.60 34.43 8.48
N PHE A 64 -1.28 33.31 8.20
CA PHE A 64 -2.66 33.25 7.72
C PHE A 64 -3.51 32.37 8.63
N CYS A 65 -4.15 32.98 9.62
CA CYS A 65 -4.92 32.27 10.65
C CYS A 65 -6.16 31.54 10.09
N HIS A 66 -6.67 31.93 8.92
CA HIS A 66 -7.83 31.29 8.27
C HIS A 66 -7.57 29.86 7.77
N VAL A 67 -6.33 29.39 7.84
CA VAL A 67 -5.97 28.00 7.55
C VAL A 67 -6.34 27.06 8.72
N LEU A 68 -6.57 27.63 9.91
CA LEU A 68 -7.04 26.87 11.08
C LEU A 68 -8.54 26.60 11.02
N PRO A 69 -9.05 25.59 11.74
CA PRO A 69 -10.48 25.39 11.87
C PRO A 69 -11.17 26.62 12.48
N HIS A 70 -12.41 26.90 12.08
CA HIS A 70 -13.14 28.12 12.40
C HIS A 70 -13.11 28.49 13.91
N ARG A 71 -13.28 27.49 14.79
CA ARG A 71 -13.26 27.65 16.25
C ARG A 71 -11.93 28.21 16.79
N PHE A 72 -10.81 27.99 16.11
CA PHE A 72 -9.48 28.47 16.53
C PHE A 72 -9.12 29.84 15.92
N ILE A 73 -9.83 30.33 14.90
CA ILE A 73 -9.46 31.54 14.16
C ILE A 73 -9.47 32.77 15.08
N ALA A 74 -10.53 32.94 15.89
CA ALA A 74 -10.66 34.09 16.78
C ALA A 74 -9.51 34.14 17.81
N ASN A 75 -9.18 33.00 18.43
CA ASN A 75 -8.08 32.90 19.39
C ASN A 75 -6.72 33.17 18.73
N ALA A 76 -6.50 32.60 17.53
CA ALA A 76 -5.26 32.81 16.79
C ALA A 76 -5.05 34.28 16.39
N LEU A 77 -6.13 34.99 16.02
CA LEU A 77 -6.07 36.42 15.72
C LEU A 77 -5.76 37.26 16.98
N ARG A 78 -6.30 36.87 18.15
CA ARG A 78 -5.98 37.53 19.42
C ARG A 78 -4.51 37.34 19.79
N GLU A 79 -3.99 36.12 19.74
CA GLU A 79 -2.56 35.83 19.97
C GLU A 79 -1.67 36.58 18.98
N LYS A 80 -2.02 36.56 17.69
CA LYS A 80 -1.27 37.29 16.65
C LYS A 80 -1.23 38.79 16.92
N LYS A 81 -2.35 39.42 17.29
CA LYS A 81 -2.39 40.85 17.66
C LYS A 81 -1.52 41.17 18.87
N LYS A 82 -1.51 40.29 19.89
CA LYS A 82 -0.64 40.43 21.07
C LYS A 82 0.84 40.39 20.66
N ASN A 83 1.24 39.36 19.91
CA ASN A 83 2.62 39.21 19.44
C ASN A 83 3.05 40.34 18.49
N GLU A 84 2.14 40.84 17.65
CA GLU A 84 2.41 41.98 16.75
C GLU A 84 2.62 43.29 17.51
N LYS A 85 1.93 43.48 18.65
CA LYS A 85 2.19 44.61 19.55
C LYS A 85 3.57 44.49 20.17
N GLU A 86 3.88 43.34 20.79
CA GLU A 86 5.20 43.06 21.39
C GLU A 86 6.36 43.20 20.37
N MET A 87 6.15 42.81 19.10
CA MET A 87 7.17 42.94 18.05
C MET A 87 7.30 44.35 17.46
N LYS A 88 6.27 45.21 17.53
CA LYS A 88 6.38 46.59 17.02
C LYS A 88 7.45 47.38 17.78
N ASP A 89 7.64 47.06 19.05
CA ASP A 89 8.58 47.73 19.92
C ASP A 89 10.05 47.32 19.64
N ASN A 90 10.29 46.23 18.87
CA ASN A 90 11.62 45.62 18.67
C ASN A 90 11.93 45.20 17.20
N LYS A 91 11.42 45.91 16.19
CA LYS A 91 11.64 45.54 14.77
C LYS A 91 12.96 46.06 14.18
N THR A 92 13.80 45.15 13.69
CA THR A 92 14.98 45.48 12.86
C THR A 92 14.61 45.89 11.42
N LEU A 93 15.46 46.69 10.77
CA LEU A 93 15.23 47.24 9.42
C LEU A 93 15.03 46.14 8.35
N ALA A 94 15.75 45.02 8.46
CA ALA A 94 15.65 43.88 7.54
C ALA A 94 14.25 43.22 7.55
N GLN A 95 13.56 43.22 8.69
CA GLN A 95 12.19 42.70 8.81
C GLN A 95 11.15 43.63 8.17
N LYS A 96 11.48 44.93 8.01
CA LYS A 96 10.64 45.90 7.29
C LYS A 96 10.80 45.78 5.76
N MET A 97 11.92 45.25 5.26
CA MET A 97 12.28 45.24 3.82
C MET A 97 11.85 44.00 3.02
N GLN A 98 11.22 42.98 3.60
CA GLN A 98 10.82 41.79 2.84
C GLN A 98 9.62 42.06 1.90
N LYS A 99 9.91 42.54 0.68
CA LYS A 99 8.96 42.54 -0.44
C LYS A 99 8.72 41.10 -0.91
N LYS A 100 7.44 40.70 -0.95
CA LYS A 100 7.02 39.42 -1.55
C LYS A 100 7.05 39.52 -3.07
N ILE A 101 7.99 38.83 -3.70
CA ILE A 101 7.93 38.54 -5.14
C ILE A 101 6.70 37.66 -5.39
N ARG A 102 5.65 38.21 -6.02
CA ARG A 102 4.49 37.44 -6.47
C ARG A 102 4.71 37.02 -7.91
N ARG A 103 4.69 35.71 -8.19
CA ARG A 103 4.59 35.20 -9.56
C ARG A 103 3.18 35.49 -10.11
N SER A 104 3.08 35.98 -11.34
CA SER A 104 1.78 36.29 -11.98
C SER A 104 0.96 35.02 -12.27
N ARG A 105 -0.37 35.10 -12.10
CA ARG A 105 -1.32 33.99 -12.37
C ARG A 105 -1.30 33.51 -13.83
N ARG A 106 -0.97 34.37 -14.81
CA ARG A 106 -0.88 34.00 -16.23
C ARG A 106 0.24 32.98 -16.49
N SER A 107 1.38 33.12 -15.80
CA SER A 107 2.51 32.20 -15.91
C SER A 107 2.15 30.77 -15.46
N LEU A 108 1.30 30.62 -14.42
CA LEU A 108 0.91 29.30 -13.92
C LEU A 108 0.04 28.49 -14.90
N ARG A 109 -0.90 29.13 -15.60
CA ARG A 109 -1.77 28.44 -16.59
C ARG A 109 -0.99 28.04 -17.84
N ARG A 110 -0.11 28.93 -18.32
CA ARG A 110 0.78 28.65 -19.46
C ARG A 110 1.69 27.46 -19.14
N ASN A 111 2.36 27.50 -17.98
CA ASN A 111 3.21 26.41 -17.52
C ASN A 111 2.43 25.09 -17.37
N PHE A 112 1.19 25.10 -16.88
CA PHE A 112 0.41 23.86 -16.77
C PHE A 112 0.16 23.21 -18.15
N LYS A 113 -0.23 24.01 -19.15
CA LYS A 113 -0.45 23.53 -20.52
C LYS A 113 0.86 23.01 -21.16
N GLU A 114 1.96 23.72 -20.99
CA GLU A 114 3.27 23.35 -21.56
C GLU A 114 3.95 22.16 -20.87
N TYR A 115 3.78 22.00 -19.55
CA TYR A 115 4.50 20.99 -18.77
C TYR A 115 3.67 19.75 -18.40
N SER A 116 2.34 19.85 -18.28
CA SER A 116 1.52 18.76 -17.72
C SER A 116 0.62 18.06 -18.74
N TRP A 117 0.25 18.72 -19.83
CA TRP A 117 -0.80 18.23 -20.72
C TRP A 117 -0.21 17.76 -22.07
N GLY A 118 -0.60 16.56 -22.51
CA GLY A 118 -0.03 15.89 -23.70
C GLY A 118 1.28 15.10 -23.48
N LYS A 119 1.90 15.20 -22.30
CA LYS A 119 3.08 14.38 -21.96
C LYS A 119 2.65 13.12 -21.21
N ASN A 120 2.89 11.95 -21.81
CA ASN A 120 2.66 10.62 -21.21
C ASN A 120 3.47 10.36 -19.92
N GLN A 121 4.29 11.30 -19.46
CA GLN A 121 5.03 11.20 -18.22
C GLN A 121 4.20 11.51 -16.97
N TYR A 122 3.07 12.23 -17.09
CA TYR A 122 2.31 12.70 -15.92
C TYR A 122 1.00 11.92 -15.75
N LEU A 123 0.73 11.45 -14.53
CA LEU A 123 -0.56 10.86 -14.17
C LEU A 123 -1.63 11.93 -13.97
N MET A 124 -2.91 11.55 -14.08
CA MET A 124 -4.03 12.49 -13.89
C MET A 124 -4.08 13.08 -12.47
N THR A 125 -3.62 12.33 -11.47
CA THR A 125 -3.51 12.76 -10.07
C THR A 125 -2.19 13.48 -9.76
N HIS A 126 -1.30 13.68 -10.74
CA HIS A 126 0.08 14.14 -10.51
C HIS A 126 0.14 15.44 -9.72
N THR A 127 -0.71 16.41 -10.01
CA THR A 127 -0.74 17.69 -9.29
C THR A 127 -1.12 17.54 -7.80
N TRP A 128 -1.92 16.53 -7.46
CA TRP A 128 -2.28 16.24 -6.09
C TRP A 128 -1.11 15.60 -5.33
N HIS A 129 -0.43 14.64 -5.98
CA HIS A 129 0.73 13.94 -5.46
C HIS A 129 1.96 14.84 -5.34
N ALA A 130 2.30 15.64 -6.36
CA ALA A 130 3.43 16.55 -6.34
C ALA A 130 3.38 17.61 -5.23
N LYS A 131 2.18 17.89 -4.70
CA LYS A 131 1.99 18.81 -3.55
C LYS A 131 2.18 18.14 -2.19
N ARG A 132 2.22 16.81 -2.12
CA ARG A 132 2.11 16.02 -0.87
C ARG A 132 3.15 14.91 -0.74
N CYS A 133 3.78 14.53 -1.84
CA CYS A 133 4.72 13.44 -1.95
C CYS A 133 5.97 13.90 -2.72
N HIS A 134 7.07 13.18 -2.49
CA HIS A 134 8.25 13.23 -3.32
C HIS A 134 7.97 12.51 -4.64
N MET A 135 8.11 13.24 -5.75
CA MET A 135 7.92 12.67 -7.09
C MET A 135 9.25 12.18 -7.64
N LYS A 136 9.25 10.99 -8.23
CA LYS A 136 10.42 10.40 -8.90
C LYS A 136 10.03 9.94 -10.30
N GLU A 137 10.94 10.09 -11.24
CA GLU A 137 10.77 9.54 -12.59
C GLU A 137 11.17 8.06 -12.57
N MET A 138 10.21 7.19 -12.90
CA MET A 138 10.31 5.74 -12.86
C MET A 138 9.56 5.18 -14.07
N TRP A 139 10.16 4.27 -14.82
CA TRP A 139 9.52 3.60 -15.97
C TRP A 139 8.96 4.56 -17.03
N GLY A 140 9.62 5.71 -17.23
CA GLY A 140 9.15 6.76 -18.16
C GLY A 140 7.95 7.59 -17.66
N VAL A 141 7.59 7.47 -16.37
CA VAL A 141 6.46 8.17 -15.73
C VAL A 141 6.91 8.81 -14.41
N LYS A 142 6.36 9.99 -14.07
CA LYS A 142 6.58 10.65 -12.78
C LYS A 142 5.57 10.18 -11.75
N ILE A 143 6.01 9.31 -10.84
CA ILE A 143 5.20 8.63 -9.83
C ILE A 143 5.55 9.18 -8.44
N ALA A 144 4.60 9.12 -7.51
CA ALA A 144 4.83 9.43 -6.11
C ALA A 144 5.67 8.31 -5.46
N ASP A 145 6.91 8.62 -5.06
CA ASP A 145 7.82 7.65 -4.43
C ASP A 145 7.53 7.53 -2.93
N GLU A 146 7.50 8.65 -2.22
CA GLU A 146 7.37 8.70 -0.76
C GLU A 146 6.47 9.86 -0.34
N ARG A 147 5.67 9.70 0.71
CA ARG A 147 4.91 10.80 1.29
C ARG A 147 5.82 11.76 2.06
N ASN A 148 5.46 13.05 2.10
CA ASN A 148 6.20 14.02 2.91
C ASN A 148 5.99 13.80 4.43
N ASP A 149 4.87 13.17 4.82
CA ASP A 149 4.53 12.87 6.21
C ASP A 149 5.06 11.49 6.63
N LYS A 150 5.73 11.42 7.78
CA LYS A 150 6.14 10.15 8.39
C LYS A 150 4.95 9.51 9.10
N GLY A 151 4.58 8.29 8.71
CA GLY A 151 3.36 7.66 9.25
C GLY A 151 3.18 6.18 8.97
N LEU A 152 4.26 5.39 8.86
CA LEU A 152 4.17 3.99 8.44
C LEU A 152 3.27 3.13 9.34
N ARG A 153 3.37 3.29 10.68
CA ARG A 153 2.50 2.59 11.64
C ARG A 153 1.03 2.97 11.49
N VAL A 154 0.75 4.25 11.21
CA VAL A 154 -0.62 4.74 10.99
C VAL A 154 -1.18 4.14 9.70
N LEU A 155 -0.35 4.03 8.66
CA LEU A 155 -0.73 3.42 7.39
C LEU A 155 -0.99 1.92 7.52
N LEU A 156 -0.14 1.19 8.23
CA LEU A 156 -0.33 -0.24 8.48
C LEU A 156 -1.64 -0.48 9.24
N ASN A 157 -1.86 0.25 10.34
CA ASN A 157 -3.10 0.18 11.11
C ASN A 157 -4.32 0.62 10.28
N ALA A 158 -4.17 1.59 9.38
CA ALA A 158 -5.24 1.98 8.47
C ALA A 158 -5.51 0.91 7.40
N ALA A 159 -4.50 0.22 6.88
CA ALA A 159 -4.69 -0.89 5.94
C ALA A 159 -5.39 -2.08 6.61
N GLU A 160 -5.16 -2.28 7.92
CA GLU A 160 -5.77 -3.37 8.68
C GLU A 160 -7.20 -3.05 9.14
N LYS A 161 -7.40 -1.89 9.80
CA LYS A 161 -8.69 -1.52 10.43
C LYS A 161 -9.57 -0.58 9.61
N ARG A 162 -8.99 0.14 8.65
CA ARG A 162 -9.69 1.13 7.83
C ARG A 162 -9.46 0.79 6.35
N SER A 163 -9.09 1.80 5.58
CA SER A 163 -8.82 1.70 4.16
C SER A 163 -7.70 2.66 3.79
N VAL A 164 -6.89 2.26 2.83
CA VAL A 164 -5.86 3.07 2.18
C VAL A 164 -6.05 3.02 0.67
N VAL A 165 -5.55 4.02 -0.07
CA VAL A 165 -5.69 4.10 -1.53
C VAL A 165 -4.36 4.38 -2.19
N TYR A 166 -4.07 3.70 -3.29
CA TYR A 166 -2.86 3.84 -4.08
C TYR A 166 -3.21 4.13 -5.54
N ASP A 167 -2.47 5.03 -6.18
CA ASP A 167 -2.65 5.34 -7.60
C ASP A 167 -1.80 4.41 -8.46
N GLN A 168 -2.46 3.50 -9.18
CA GLN A 168 -1.86 2.54 -10.08
C GLN A 168 -2.12 2.87 -11.57
N SER A 169 -2.56 4.10 -11.87
CA SER A 169 -2.85 4.59 -13.23
C SER A 169 -1.63 4.68 -14.16
N TYR A 170 -0.44 4.26 -13.70
CA TYR A 170 0.77 4.19 -14.53
C TYR A 170 0.86 2.89 -15.33
N TYR A 171 0.02 1.89 -15.05
CA TYR A 171 -0.08 0.70 -15.90
C TYR A 171 -0.48 1.10 -17.32
N VAL A 172 -0.02 0.30 -18.28
CA VAL A 172 -0.31 0.47 -19.70
C VAL A 172 -1.43 -0.47 -20.07
N GLU A 173 -2.47 0.05 -20.71
CA GLU A 173 -3.64 -0.69 -21.13
C GLU A 173 -3.61 -0.96 -22.64
N TYR A 174 -3.80 -2.22 -23.01
CA TYR A 174 -3.96 -2.66 -24.39
C TYR A 174 -5.37 -3.19 -24.62
N GLU A 175 -5.92 -2.84 -25.78
CA GLU A 175 -7.22 -3.26 -26.25
C GLU A 175 -7.06 -4.26 -27.41
N LEU A 176 -7.87 -5.31 -27.36
CA LEU A 176 -8.03 -6.32 -28.41
C LEU A 176 -9.51 -6.61 -28.63
N GLU A 177 -9.87 -6.99 -29.85
CA GLU A 177 -11.20 -7.54 -30.12
C GLU A 177 -11.32 -8.96 -29.56
N ASN A 178 -12.51 -9.27 -29.04
CA ASN A 178 -12.75 -10.53 -28.37
C ASN A 178 -13.23 -11.62 -29.34
N ASN A 179 -12.29 -12.16 -30.12
CA ASN A 179 -12.53 -13.28 -31.03
C ASN A 179 -11.91 -14.57 -30.45
N GLN A 180 -12.42 -15.74 -30.85
CA GLN A 180 -11.91 -17.03 -30.35
C GLN A 180 -10.39 -17.16 -30.57
N TYR A 181 -9.92 -16.82 -31.78
CA TYR A 181 -8.49 -16.79 -32.10
C TYR A 181 -7.69 -15.86 -31.15
N ASN A 182 -8.17 -14.64 -30.92
CA ASN A 182 -7.50 -13.69 -30.03
C ASN A 182 -7.46 -14.18 -28.57
N ARG A 183 -8.51 -14.86 -28.10
CA ARG A 183 -8.54 -15.48 -26.77
C ARG A 183 -7.50 -16.58 -26.65
N GLU A 184 -7.41 -17.47 -27.63
CA GLU A 184 -6.44 -18.57 -27.66
C GLU A 184 -5.00 -18.05 -27.68
N VAL A 185 -4.72 -17.02 -28.49
CA VAL A 185 -3.40 -16.37 -28.51
C VAL A 185 -3.11 -15.67 -27.18
N CYS A 186 -4.07 -14.97 -26.58
CA CYS A 186 -3.89 -14.39 -25.25
C CYS A 186 -3.57 -15.47 -24.21
N MET A 187 -4.25 -16.61 -24.24
CA MET A 187 -3.99 -17.74 -23.34
C MET A 187 -2.57 -18.28 -23.50
N LYS A 188 -2.14 -18.48 -24.76
CA LYS A 188 -0.81 -18.99 -25.12
C LYS A 188 0.30 -18.02 -24.70
N VAL A 189 0.19 -16.74 -25.10
CA VAL A 189 1.23 -15.73 -24.85
C VAL A 189 1.33 -15.39 -23.37
N LEU A 190 0.19 -15.25 -22.68
CA LEU A 190 0.15 -14.90 -21.27
C LEU A 190 0.30 -16.11 -20.34
N GLN A 191 0.42 -17.33 -20.88
CA GLN A 191 0.55 -18.57 -20.11
C GLN A 191 -0.56 -18.74 -19.06
N LEU A 192 -1.80 -18.44 -19.47
CA LEU A 192 -2.98 -18.55 -18.62
C LEU A 192 -3.47 -20.00 -18.69
N ASN A 193 -3.02 -20.88 -17.79
CA ASN A 193 -3.16 -22.33 -17.99
C ASN A 193 -4.60 -22.89 -17.96
N GLU A 194 -5.61 -22.24 -17.36
CA GLU A 194 -6.97 -22.84 -17.26
C GLU A 194 -8.12 -21.81 -17.26
N ILE A 195 -7.83 -20.57 -17.61
CA ILE A 195 -8.51 -19.43 -17.00
C ILE A 195 -9.58 -18.75 -17.88
N ILE A 196 -9.39 -18.68 -19.21
CA ILE A 196 -10.29 -17.92 -20.10
C ILE A 196 -11.51 -18.74 -20.60
N ASN A 197 -11.56 -20.05 -20.33
CA ASN A 197 -12.61 -20.92 -20.90
C ASN A 197 -14.01 -20.76 -20.28
N LYS A 198 -14.15 -20.05 -19.15
CA LYS A 198 -15.45 -19.75 -18.56
C LYS A 198 -15.84 -18.32 -18.92
N ASN A 199 -17.04 -18.13 -19.49
CA ASN A 199 -17.69 -16.83 -19.75
C ASN A 199 -18.03 -16.05 -18.45
N GLU A 200 -17.23 -16.20 -17.39
CA GLU A 200 -17.38 -15.51 -16.12
C GLU A 200 -16.54 -14.24 -16.13
N TRP A 201 -17.16 -13.10 -15.81
CA TRP A 201 -16.50 -11.80 -15.69
C TRP A 201 -15.56 -11.82 -14.49
N ARG A 202 -14.30 -12.14 -14.76
CA ARG A 202 -13.24 -12.14 -13.77
C ARG A 202 -12.07 -11.31 -14.26
N MET A 203 -11.56 -10.44 -13.39
CA MET A 203 -10.23 -9.91 -13.57
C MET A 203 -9.24 -11.01 -13.25
N TRP A 204 -8.46 -11.40 -14.24
CA TRP A 204 -7.43 -12.41 -14.05
C TRP A 204 -6.11 -11.72 -13.78
N ILE A 205 -5.63 -11.86 -12.54
CA ILE A 205 -4.28 -11.47 -12.19
C ILE A 205 -3.39 -12.67 -12.44
N ALA A 206 -2.65 -12.63 -13.53
CA ALA A 206 -1.70 -13.67 -13.88
C ALA A 206 -0.29 -13.17 -13.66
N ASN A 207 0.43 -13.86 -12.79
CA ASN A 207 1.87 -13.70 -12.74
C ASN A 207 2.42 -14.51 -13.91
N THR A 208 3.06 -13.87 -14.85
CA THR A 208 3.81 -14.52 -15.94
C THR A 208 5.29 -14.47 -15.59
N THR A 209 6.05 -15.49 -15.94
CA THR A 209 7.50 -15.48 -15.72
C THR A 209 8.18 -14.39 -16.54
N LYS A 210 7.69 -14.14 -17.75
CA LYS A 210 8.30 -13.21 -18.70
C LYS A 210 7.87 -11.75 -18.51
N PHE A 211 6.60 -11.50 -18.19
CA PHE A 211 6.04 -10.14 -18.18
C PHE A 211 5.61 -9.67 -16.78
N GLY A 212 5.77 -10.52 -15.75
CA GLY A 212 5.32 -10.21 -14.40
C GLY A 212 3.78 -10.28 -14.25
N PRO A 213 3.21 -9.56 -13.25
CA PRO A 213 1.78 -9.54 -12.98
C PRO A 213 1.02 -8.75 -14.05
N ILE A 214 0.19 -9.46 -14.80
CA ILE A 214 -0.73 -8.92 -15.80
C ILE A 214 -2.14 -9.01 -15.25
N LYS A 215 -2.96 -7.97 -15.50
CA LYS A 215 -4.39 -8.04 -15.21
C LYS A 215 -5.13 -8.09 -16.54
N VAL A 216 -5.98 -9.09 -16.73
CA VAL A 216 -6.80 -9.21 -17.94
C VAL A 216 -8.26 -9.01 -17.55
N LEU A 217 -8.92 -8.08 -18.23
CA LEU A 217 -10.36 -7.87 -18.15
C LEU A 217 -10.98 -8.32 -19.47
N LEU A 218 -11.82 -9.34 -19.40
CA LEU A 218 -12.55 -9.89 -20.54
C LEU A 218 -13.92 -9.21 -20.62
N ASN A 219 -14.25 -8.67 -21.79
CA ASN A 219 -15.57 -8.18 -22.16
C ASN A 219 -16.09 -9.04 -23.32
N GLU A 220 -17.41 -9.10 -23.54
CA GLU A 220 -18.05 -9.76 -24.69
C GLU A 220 -17.46 -9.32 -26.03
N LYS A 221 -17.17 -8.02 -26.20
CA LYS A 221 -16.62 -7.49 -27.46
C LYS A 221 -15.11 -7.24 -27.43
N ARG A 222 -14.52 -7.01 -26.26
CA ARG A 222 -13.15 -6.50 -26.12
C ARG A 222 -12.38 -7.25 -25.03
N ILE A 223 -11.07 -7.36 -25.18
CA ILE A 223 -10.14 -7.84 -24.15
C ILE A 223 -9.24 -6.67 -23.78
N VAL A 224 -9.22 -6.31 -22.50
CA VAL A 224 -8.36 -5.23 -21.98
C VAL A 224 -7.26 -5.84 -21.11
N ILE A 225 -6.02 -5.59 -21.49
CA ILE A 225 -4.83 -6.14 -20.82
C ILE A 225 -4.08 -4.98 -20.13
N PHE A 226 -3.96 -5.05 -18.81
CA PHE A 226 -3.18 -4.11 -18.00
C PHE A 226 -1.79 -4.69 -17.75
N VAL A 227 -0.78 -3.94 -18.18
CA VAL A 227 0.62 -4.35 -18.16
C VAL A 227 1.44 -3.30 -17.44
N HIS A 228 2.45 -3.73 -16.67
CA HIS A 228 3.40 -2.80 -16.08
C HIS A 228 4.26 -2.13 -17.18
N PRO A 229 4.59 -0.83 -17.10
CA PRO A 229 5.30 -0.11 -18.17
C PRO A 229 6.63 -0.73 -18.62
N VAL A 230 7.32 -1.42 -17.72
CA VAL A 230 8.57 -2.15 -18.02
C VAL A 230 8.37 -3.22 -19.08
N SER A 231 7.26 -3.96 -19.03
CA SER A 231 6.97 -5.06 -19.95
C SER A 231 6.23 -4.61 -21.21
N LYS A 232 6.10 -3.29 -21.41
CA LYS A 232 5.40 -2.70 -22.55
C LYS A 232 5.97 -3.19 -23.88
N THR A 233 7.28 -3.12 -24.03
CA THR A 233 7.97 -3.52 -25.28
C THR A 233 7.91 -5.02 -25.52
N ASP A 234 7.99 -5.80 -24.45
CA ASP A 234 8.12 -7.25 -24.56
C ASP A 234 6.80 -7.90 -24.92
N ILE A 235 5.70 -7.38 -24.38
CA ILE A 235 4.35 -7.82 -24.74
C ILE A 235 4.02 -7.45 -26.18
N MET A 236 4.34 -6.22 -26.62
CA MET A 236 4.14 -5.84 -28.03
C MET A 236 4.86 -6.81 -28.97
N LYS A 237 6.15 -7.06 -28.74
CA LYS A 237 6.94 -8.02 -29.52
C LYS A 237 6.38 -9.45 -29.46
N ALA A 238 5.77 -9.86 -28.36
CA ALA A 238 5.20 -11.20 -28.22
C ALA A 238 3.91 -11.38 -29.02
N PHE A 239 3.04 -10.37 -29.06
CA PHE A 239 1.82 -10.39 -29.85
C PHE A 239 2.08 -10.17 -31.35
N ASP A 240 3.07 -9.34 -31.71
CA ASP A 240 3.49 -9.14 -33.10
C ASP A 240 3.97 -10.45 -33.75
N LYS A 241 4.63 -11.34 -32.98
CA LYS A 241 5.04 -12.67 -33.45
C LYS A 241 3.88 -13.57 -33.82
N GLU A 242 2.74 -13.43 -33.14
CA GLU A 242 1.51 -14.19 -33.40
C GLU A 242 0.59 -13.44 -34.40
N LYS A 243 1.10 -12.39 -35.04
CA LYS A 243 0.41 -11.54 -36.03
C LYS A 243 -0.85 -10.83 -35.50
N ILE A 244 -0.89 -10.51 -34.20
CA ILE A 244 -1.98 -9.74 -33.60
C ILE A 244 -1.49 -8.34 -33.22
N GLN A 245 -2.14 -7.31 -33.75
CA GLN A 245 -1.83 -5.93 -33.41
C GLN A 245 -2.60 -5.47 -32.17
N LEU A 246 -1.87 -5.13 -31.11
CA LEU A 246 -2.44 -4.56 -29.88
C LEU A 246 -2.74 -3.07 -30.08
N LYS A 247 -3.98 -2.64 -29.80
CA LYS A 247 -4.32 -1.21 -29.77
C LYS A 247 -3.96 -0.62 -28.42
N LEU A 248 -3.07 0.38 -28.40
CA LEU A 248 -2.72 1.09 -27.17
C LEU A 248 -3.86 2.03 -26.77
N MET A 249 -4.35 1.91 -25.54
CA MET A 249 -5.39 2.78 -25.02
C MET A 249 -4.82 4.07 -24.40
N GLN A 250 -5.69 5.07 -24.23
CA GLN A 250 -5.39 6.18 -23.33
C GLN A 250 -5.48 5.69 -21.88
N ARG A 251 -4.61 6.22 -21.01
CA ARG A 251 -4.51 5.77 -19.62
C ARG A 251 -5.83 5.92 -18.88
N LEU A 252 -6.27 4.84 -18.25
CA LEU A 252 -7.43 4.85 -17.35
C LEU A 252 -6.99 5.26 -15.94
N GLY A 253 -7.92 5.81 -15.16
CA GLY A 253 -7.70 6.01 -13.74
C GLY A 253 -7.84 4.67 -13.02
N VAL A 254 -6.75 4.09 -12.52
CA VAL A 254 -6.78 2.81 -11.79
C VAL A 254 -6.32 3.06 -10.36
N PHE A 255 -7.25 2.98 -9.42
CA PHE A 255 -6.97 3.16 -7.99
C PHE A 255 -7.08 1.85 -7.24
N GLU A 256 -6.01 1.46 -6.56
CA GLU A 256 -6.00 0.29 -5.68
C GLU A 256 -6.38 0.72 -4.27
N ILE A 257 -7.55 0.28 -3.80
CA ILE A 257 -8.06 0.56 -2.47
C ILE A 257 -7.86 -0.70 -1.64
N ILE A 258 -7.11 -0.59 -0.56
CA ILE A 258 -6.66 -1.71 0.26
C ILE A 258 -7.25 -1.57 1.65
N GLY A 259 -7.74 -2.67 2.20
CA GLY A 259 -8.07 -2.80 3.62
C GLY A 259 -9.41 -3.46 3.89
N GLY A 260 -9.59 -3.93 5.13
CA GLY A 260 -10.77 -4.68 5.55
C GLY A 260 -12.07 -3.88 5.39
N ASN A 261 -12.04 -2.56 5.60
CA ASN A 261 -13.22 -1.69 5.49
C ASN A 261 -13.29 -0.94 4.14
N SER A 262 -12.57 -1.42 3.12
CA SER A 262 -12.47 -0.78 1.80
C SER A 262 -13.83 -0.58 1.12
N HIS A 263 -14.70 -1.58 1.18
CA HIS A 263 -16.06 -1.54 0.62
C HIS A 263 -16.92 -0.43 1.29
N ARG A 264 -16.84 -0.30 2.62
CA ARG A 264 -17.58 0.71 3.40
C ARG A 264 -17.05 2.11 3.13
N SER A 265 -15.73 2.25 3.05
CA SER A 265 -15.10 3.52 2.67
C SER A 265 -15.50 3.97 1.27
N LEU A 266 -15.59 3.05 0.32
CA LEU A 266 -16.08 3.33 -1.04
C LEU A 266 -17.55 3.73 -1.05
N LEU A 267 -18.40 3.01 -0.32
CA LEU A 267 -19.82 3.32 -0.21
C LEU A 267 -20.06 4.73 0.35
N ASN A 268 -19.27 5.12 1.36
CA ASN A 268 -19.34 6.47 1.93
C ASN A 268 -18.71 7.53 1.01
N SER A 269 -17.74 7.14 0.18
CA SER A 269 -17.03 8.05 -0.69
C SER A 269 -17.91 8.65 -1.78
N PHE A 270 -18.84 7.87 -2.34
CA PHE A 270 -19.60 8.30 -3.51
C PHE A 270 -21.10 8.28 -3.25
N ASP A 271 -21.79 9.21 -3.91
CA ASP A 271 -23.24 9.24 -3.95
C ASP A 271 -23.71 8.52 -5.21
N PHE A 272 -23.98 7.24 -5.03
CA PHE A 272 -24.39 6.35 -6.11
C PHE A 272 -25.86 6.55 -6.51
N VAL A 273 -26.19 6.19 -7.74
CA VAL A 273 -27.58 6.11 -8.21
C VAL A 273 -28.28 4.94 -7.49
N GLU A 274 -29.41 5.19 -6.82
CA GLU A 274 -30.01 4.20 -5.91
C GLU A 274 -30.63 2.99 -6.60
N GLU A 275 -31.01 3.13 -7.88
CA GLU A 275 -31.63 2.10 -8.72
C GLU A 275 -30.62 1.11 -9.33
N ASP A 276 -29.32 1.38 -9.20
CA ASP A 276 -28.28 0.52 -9.77
C ASP A 276 -28.11 -0.78 -8.98
N LYS A 277 -28.27 -1.92 -9.68
CA LYS A 277 -28.04 -3.27 -9.12
C LYS A 277 -26.63 -3.42 -8.52
N GLY A 278 -25.61 -2.80 -9.11
CA GLY A 278 -24.23 -2.87 -8.60
C GLY A 278 -24.05 -2.23 -7.23
N VAL A 279 -24.83 -1.18 -6.92
CA VAL A 279 -24.80 -0.51 -5.62
C VAL A 279 -25.47 -1.36 -4.57
N GLU A 280 -26.54 -2.07 -4.94
CA GLU A 280 -27.17 -3.06 -4.08
C GLU A 280 -26.20 -4.19 -3.71
N VAL A 281 -25.45 -4.71 -4.69
CA VAL A 281 -24.38 -5.69 -4.46
C VAL A 281 -23.31 -5.12 -3.52
N LEU A 282 -22.84 -3.89 -3.74
CA LEU A 282 -21.84 -3.26 -2.88
C LEU A 282 -22.35 -3.10 -1.43
N ARG A 283 -23.62 -2.72 -1.23
CA ARG A 283 -24.24 -2.61 0.10
C ARG A 283 -24.30 -3.97 0.80
N ARG A 284 -24.66 -5.03 0.07
CA ARG A 284 -24.68 -6.40 0.60
C ARG A 284 -23.29 -6.86 1.01
N ILE A 285 -22.26 -6.56 0.21
CA ILE A 285 -20.87 -6.88 0.55
C ILE A 285 -20.44 -6.15 1.84
N CYS A 286 -20.97 -4.96 2.11
CA CYS A 286 -20.68 -4.25 3.38
C CYS A 286 -21.23 -4.95 4.62
N GLU A 287 -22.20 -5.86 4.47
CA GLU A 287 -22.74 -6.67 5.57
C GLU A 287 -21.91 -7.95 5.79
N LEU A 288 -21.10 -8.34 4.81
CA LEU A 288 -20.25 -9.52 4.87
C LEU A 288 -18.90 -9.19 5.52
N PRO A 289 -18.27 -10.17 6.21
CA PRO A 289 -16.90 -10.00 6.66
C PRO A 289 -15.97 -9.84 5.44
N PRO A 290 -14.88 -9.07 5.56
CA PRO A 290 -13.98 -8.76 4.43
C PRO A 290 -13.33 -9.99 3.81
N GLU A 291 -13.23 -11.08 4.54
CA GLU A 291 -12.66 -12.35 4.06
C GLU A 291 -13.54 -13.03 3.00
N ASN A 292 -14.85 -12.74 3.06
CA ASN A 292 -15.87 -13.31 2.18
C ASN A 292 -16.10 -12.47 0.91
N THR A 293 -15.28 -11.44 0.67
CA THR A 293 -15.36 -10.71 -0.60
C THR A 293 -15.03 -11.66 -1.75
N PRO A 294 -15.91 -11.78 -2.76
CA PRO A 294 -15.68 -12.68 -3.88
C PRO A 294 -14.40 -12.31 -4.64
N ASN A 295 -13.57 -13.31 -4.94
CA ASN A 295 -12.36 -13.04 -5.72
C ASN A 295 -12.70 -12.74 -7.18
N ALA A 296 -11.99 -11.78 -7.77
CA ALA A 296 -12.10 -11.39 -9.16
C ALA A 296 -13.48 -10.92 -9.63
N SER A 297 -14.45 -10.65 -8.73
CA SER A 297 -15.76 -10.11 -9.12
C SER A 297 -15.64 -8.69 -9.67
N VAL A 298 -16.43 -8.38 -10.68
CA VAL A 298 -16.53 -7.05 -11.28
C VAL A 298 -17.92 -6.47 -10.98
N ILE A 299 -17.96 -5.23 -10.48
CA ILE A 299 -19.19 -4.53 -10.09
C ILE A 299 -19.24 -3.18 -10.84
N PRO A 300 -20.19 -2.99 -11.77
CA PRO A 300 -20.42 -1.70 -12.42
C PRO A 300 -21.19 -0.78 -11.47
N LEU A 301 -20.79 0.49 -11.41
CA LEU A 301 -21.36 1.49 -10.51
C LEU A 301 -21.57 2.79 -11.27
N LYS A 302 -22.65 3.53 -11.00
CA LYS A 302 -22.79 4.92 -11.46
C LYS A 302 -22.87 5.90 -10.30
N VAL A 303 -22.18 7.02 -10.45
CA VAL A 303 -22.06 8.06 -9.41
C VAL A 303 -22.56 9.39 -9.92
N LYS A 304 -23.29 10.14 -9.08
CA LYS A 304 -23.79 11.48 -9.40
C LYS A 304 -22.67 12.53 -9.36
N ILE A 305 -22.63 13.42 -10.35
CA ILE A 305 -21.55 14.42 -10.51
C ILE A 305 -21.57 15.53 -9.45
N ALA A 306 -22.76 15.97 -9.03
CA ALA A 306 -22.92 17.07 -8.07
C ALA A 306 -22.14 16.85 -6.76
N ASP A 307 -22.02 15.60 -6.33
CA ASP A 307 -21.43 15.25 -5.04
C ASP A 307 -19.90 15.14 -5.05
N ILE A 308 -19.30 14.89 -6.22
CA ILE A 308 -17.84 14.70 -6.32
C ILE A 308 -17.09 16.01 -6.06
N ASN A 309 -17.70 17.15 -6.42
CA ASN A 309 -17.10 18.46 -6.22
C ASN A 309 -17.39 19.08 -4.85
N ASN A 310 -18.27 18.48 -4.04
CA ASN A 310 -18.66 19.00 -2.74
C ASN A 310 -17.79 18.40 -1.61
N PRO A 311 -16.86 19.16 -1.00
CA PRO A 311 -16.02 18.65 0.08
C PRO A 311 -16.74 18.55 1.44
N ILE A 312 -17.93 19.12 1.59
CA ILE A 312 -18.62 19.27 2.91
C ILE A 312 -19.31 17.98 3.36
N SER A 313 -19.60 17.04 2.44
CA SER A 313 -20.18 15.74 2.79
C SER A 313 -19.23 14.80 3.56
N GLN A 314 -18.03 15.26 3.95
CA GLN A 314 -17.12 14.58 4.89
C GLN A 314 -17.69 14.46 6.32
N PHE A 315 -18.51 15.41 6.77
CA PHE A 315 -18.84 15.55 8.19
C PHE A 315 -20.14 14.91 8.61
N TYR A 316 -21.02 14.66 7.66
CA TYR A 316 -22.16 13.80 7.89
C TYR A 316 -21.69 12.41 7.50
N SER A 317 -21.23 11.61 8.48
CA SER A 317 -21.50 10.19 8.36
C SER A 317 -22.98 10.14 8.05
N LYS A 318 -23.37 9.79 6.82
CA LYS A 318 -24.75 9.43 6.58
C LYS A 318 -24.96 8.32 7.61
N GLN A 319 -25.71 8.60 8.67
CA GLN A 319 -26.26 7.52 9.47
C GLN A 319 -26.84 6.58 8.42
N ASP A 320 -26.52 5.29 8.50
CA ASP A 320 -27.17 4.32 7.65
C ASP A 320 -28.65 4.53 7.92
N LYS A 321 -29.31 5.31 7.06
CA LYS A 321 -30.76 5.51 7.12
C LYS A 321 -31.28 4.09 7.18
N GLN A 322 -32.00 3.74 8.23
CA GLN A 322 -32.54 2.40 8.45
C GLN A 322 -33.10 1.89 7.12
N LYS A 323 -32.33 1.05 6.44
CA LYS A 323 -32.63 0.58 5.09
C LYS A 323 -33.27 -0.78 5.24
N LYS A 324 -34.28 -1.03 4.41
CA LYS A 324 -35.07 -2.26 4.40
C LYS A 324 -34.15 -3.47 4.60
N PRO A 325 -34.52 -4.44 5.46
CA PRO A 325 -33.72 -5.63 5.67
C PRO A 325 -33.46 -6.25 4.30
N VAL A 326 -32.20 -6.31 3.92
CA VAL A 326 -31.81 -6.91 2.65
C VAL A 326 -32.20 -8.38 2.73
N THR A 327 -32.88 -8.88 1.69
CA THR A 327 -33.20 -10.31 1.58
C THR A 327 -31.92 -11.11 1.70
N LYS A 328 -31.85 -12.00 2.71
CA LYS A 328 -30.69 -12.87 2.91
C LYS A 328 -30.51 -13.73 1.66
N LEU A 329 -29.53 -13.41 0.82
CA LEU A 329 -29.09 -14.35 -0.21
C LEU A 329 -28.42 -15.53 0.48
N THR A 330 -28.89 -16.72 0.16
CA THR A 330 -28.44 -17.97 0.77
C THR A 330 -27.13 -18.48 0.18
N THR A 331 -26.69 -18.01 -1.00
CA THR A 331 -25.43 -18.47 -1.62
C THR A 331 -24.60 -17.37 -2.31
N HIS A 332 -23.27 -17.55 -2.34
CA HIS A 332 -22.32 -16.68 -3.04
C HIS A 332 -22.60 -16.55 -4.55
N LYS A 333 -23.20 -17.58 -5.19
CA LYS A 333 -23.51 -17.59 -6.63
C LYS A 333 -24.57 -16.55 -7.01
N ASP A 334 -25.54 -16.30 -6.12
CA ASP A 334 -26.61 -15.33 -6.36
C ASP A 334 -26.10 -13.89 -6.36
N LEU A 335 -25.00 -13.62 -5.65
CA LEU A 335 -24.34 -12.32 -5.64
C LEU A 335 -23.72 -11.97 -7.02
N PHE A 336 -23.29 -12.99 -7.77
CA PHE A 336 -22.70 -12.83 -9.11
C PHE A 336 -23.76 -12.73 -10.20
N ASN A 337 -24.89 -13.43 -10.07
CA ASN A 337 -25.99 -13.36 -11.04
C ASN A 337 -26.81 -12.06 -10.94
N ALA A 338 -26.61 -11.26 -9.89
CA ALA A 338 -27.33 -10.01 -9.68
C ALA A 338 -27.00 -8.93 -10.74
N VAL A 339 -25.79 -8.95 -11.30
CA VAL A 339 -25.33 -7.98 -12.31
C VAL A 339 -25.28 -8.65 -13.68
N SER A 340 -25.94 -8.08 -14.69
CA SER A 340 -25.90 -8.61 -16.05
C SER A 340 -24.55 -8.35 -16.73
N THR A 341 -24.15 -9.28 -17.59
CA THR A 341 -22.91 -9.23 -18.37
C THR A 341 -22.87 -7.99 -19.26
N GLU A 342 -23.98 -7.74 -19.96
CA GLU A 342 -24.18 -6.58 -20.83
C GLU A 342 -23.96 -5.25 -20.12
N LEU A 343 -24.37 -5.14 -18.84
CA LEU A 343 -24.21 -3.90 -18.07
C LEU A 343 -22.73 -3.61 -17.78
N VAL A 344 -21.92 -4.65 -17.53
CA VAL A 344 -20.47 -4.52 -17.34
C VAL A 344 -19.81 -4.10 -18.66
N SER A 345 -20.18 -4.74 -19.77
CA SER A 345 -19.72 -4.39 -21.13
C SER A 345 -19.97 -2.92 -21.42
N GLN A 346 -21.23 -2.47 -21.24
CA GLN A 346 -21.67 -1.10 -21.51
C GLN A 346 -20.93 -0.09 -20.62
N THR A 347 -20.78 -0.40 -19.33
CA THR A 347 -20.08 0.49 -18.39
C THR A 347 -18.61 0.66 -18.78
N LEU A 348 -17.94 -0.44 -19.16
CA LEU A 348 -16.54 -0.38 -19.61
C LEU A 348 -16.41 0.42 -20.91
N GLU A 349 -17.29 0.20 -21.90
CA GLU A 349 -17.30 0.97 -23.15
C GLU A 349 -17.50 2.47 -22.88
N GLN A 350 -18.42 2.83 -21.97
CA GLN A 350 -18.60 4.23 -21.56
C GLN A 350 -17.34 4.81 -20.93
N ILE A 351 -16.65 4.07 -20.06
CA ILE A 351 -15.39 4.49 -19.45
C ILE A 351 -14.32 4.74 -20.52
N ILE A 352 -14.18 3.82 -21.48
CA ILE A 352 -13.20 3.92 -22.56
C ILE A 352 -13.50 5.14 -23.43
N ASN A 353 -14.75 5.32 -23.85
CA ASN A 353 -15.16 6.44 -24.68
C ASN A 353 -14.95 7.78 -23.97
N LEU A 354 -15.25 7.86 -22.67
CA LEU A 354 -14.98 9.06 -21.86
C LEU A 354 -13.48 9.34 -21.67
N SER A 355 -12.65 8.31 -21.80
CA SER A 355 -11.20 8.45 -21.66
C SER A 355 -10.48 8.81 -22.97
N ASP A 356 -11.11 8.61 -24.13
CA ASP A 356 -10.50 8.77 -25.44
C ASP A 356 -10.50 10.25 -25.89
N VAL A 357 -9.59 11.04 -25.33
CA VAL A 357 -9.44 12.46 -25.66
C VAL A 357 -8.04 12.76 -26.18
N SER A 358 -7.89 12.81 -27.50
CA SER A 358 -6.61 12.99 -28.18
C SER A 358 -6.02 14.42 -28.13
N SER A 359 -6.84 15.47 -27.92
CA SER A 359 -6.44 16.89 -28.04
C SER A 359 -6.90 17.79 -26.87
N PHE A 360 -6.33 19.00 -26.68
CA PHE A 360 -6.58 19.85 -25.48
C PHE A 360 -7.88 20.58 -25.59
N ASN A 361 -8.14 21.02 -26.81
CA ASN A 361 -9.36 21.72 -27.15
C ASN A 361 -10.49 20.70 -27.02
N ASN A 362 -10.26 19.48 -27.51
CA ASN A 362 -11.13 18.33 -27.25
C ASN A 362 -11.25 18.05 -25.75
N TYR A 363 -10.20 18.23 -24.93
CA TYR A 363 -10.29 18.08 -23.46
C TYR A 363 -11.16 19.15 -22.79
N LEU A 364 -11.04 20.41 -23.18
CA LEU A 364 -11.86 21.48 -22.60
C LEU A 364 -13.33 21.34 -23.01
N GLU A 365 -13.57 20.95 -24.26
CA GLU A 365 -14.89 20.68 -24.81
C GLU A 365 -15.49 19.41 -24.23
N ALA A 366 -14.74 18.30 -24.22
CA ALA A 366 -15.12 17.05 -23.56
C ALA A 366 -15.42 17.33 -22.09
N ARG A 367 -14.57 18.07 -21.38
CA ARG A 367 -14.83 18.43 -19.97
C ARG A 367 -16.12 19.22 -19.79
N LYS A 368 -16.51 20.08 -20.74
CA LYS A 368 -17.81 20.79 -20.68
C LYS A 368 -18.97 19.83 -20.93
N ALA A 369 -18.93 19.05 -22.02
CA ALA A 369 -19.93 18.03 -22.33
C ALA A 369 -20.08 16.99 -21.21
N ILE A 370 -19.00 16.75 -20.48
CA ILE A 370 -18.93 15.82 -19.35
C ILE A 370 -19.38 16.45 -18.03
N LEU A 371 -19.23 17.77 -17.87
CA LEU A 371 -19.87 18.51 -16.78
C LEU A 371 -21.40 18.58 -16.97
N GLU A 372 -21.87 18.46 -18.21
CA GLU A 372 -23.30 18.33 -18.54
C GLU A 372 -23.84 16.92 -18.29
N GLN A 373 -22.98 15.89 -18.33
CA GLN A 373 -23.38 14.56 -17.84
C GLN A 373 -23.81 14.66 -16.38
N LYS A 374 -24.83 13.88 -16.00
CA LYS A 374 -25.32 13.82 -14.62
C LYS A 374 -24.66 12.69 -13.83
N GLU A 375 -24.16 11.68 -14.52
CA GLU A 375 -23.69 10.41 -13.97
C GLU A 375 -22.31 10.03 -14.53
N ILE A 376 -21.50 9.36 -13.71
CA ILE A 376 -20.18 8.84 -14.09
C ILE A 376 -20.19 7.31 -13.94
N PRO A 377 -19.82 6.57 -14.99
CA PRO A 377 -19.60 5.13 -14.90
C PRO A 377 -18.27 4.84 -14.19
N LEU A 378 -18.30 3.94 -13.22
CA LEU A 378 -17.15 3.41 -12.50
C LEU A 378 -17.19 1.89 -12.54
N LEU A 379 -16.02 1.26 -12.56
CA LEU A 379 -15.90 -0.19 -12.47
C LEU A 379 -15.11 -0.58 -11.23
N LEU A 380 -15.72 -1.35 -10.34
CA LEU A 380 -15.08 -1.84 -9.13
C LEU A 380 -14.72 -3.32 -9.30
N MET A 381 -13.46 -3.66 -9.09
CA MET A 381 -12.95 -5.02 -9.26
C MET A 381 -12.40 -5.52 -7.94
N ALA A 382 -12.89 -6.64 -7.44
CA ALA A 382 -12.38 -7.23 -6.21
C ALA A 382 -10.98 -7.81 -6.42
N ASN A 383 -10.08 -7.51 -5.48
CA ASN A 383 -8.71 -8.02 -5.45
C ASN A 383 -8.48 -8.73 -4.12
N LYS A 384 -8.64 -10.06 -4.12
CA LYS A 384 -8.36 -10.87 -2.96
C LYS A 384 -6.89 -11.30 -2.98
N VAL A 385 -6.19 -10.94 -1.92
CA VAL A 385 -4.75 -11.20 -1.76
C VAL A 385 -4.58 -12.29 -0.71
N ASN A 386 -3.85 -13.35 -1.06
CA ASN A 386 -3.46 -14.38 -0.11
C ASN A 386 -2.07 -14.03 0.43
N ALA A 387 -2.03 -13.52 1.66
CA ALA A 387 -0.77 -13.26 2.33
C ALA A 387 -0.12 -14.57 2.77
N SER A 388 1.21 -14.53 2.92
CA SER A 388 2.06 -15.63 3.41
C SER A 388 1.59 -16.24 4.74
N ASP A 389 1.04 -15.42 5.64
CA ASP A 389 0.50 -15.84 6.93
C ASP A 389 -0.92 -16.43 6.87
N GLY A 390 -1.44 -16.67 5.66
CA GLY A 390 -2.80 -17.17 5.43
C GLY A 390 -3.90 -16.11 5.55
N SER A 391 -3.57 -14.90 6.01
CA SER A 391 -4.52 -13.81 6.13
C SER A 391 -4.88 -13.20 4.77
N HIS A 392 -5.99 -12.48 4.70
CA HIS A 392 -6.36 -11.66 3.55
C HIS A 392 -5.81 -10.23 3.62
N PHE A 393 -4.69 -10.03 4.31
CA PHE A 393 -4.05 -8.72 4.41
C PHE A 393 -3.62 -8.20 3.04
N SER A 394 -3.77 -6.89 2.84
CA SER A 394 -3.62 -6.22 1.54
C SER A 394 -4.73 -6.52 0.50
N SER A 395 -5.81 -7.22 0.88
CA SER A 395 -7.00 -7.36 0.02
C SER A 395 -7.78 -6.06 -0.08
N GLY A 396 -8.54 -5.93 -1.17
CA GLY A 396 -9.42 -4.78 -1.38
C GLY A 396 -9.96 -4.75 -2.79
N TYR A 397 -9.89 -3.61 -3.46
CA TYR A 397 -10.49 -3.39 -4.77
C TYR A 397 -9.60 -2.56 -5.70
N PHE A 398 -9.68 -2.81 -7.00
CA PHE A 398 -9.28 -1.85 -8.01
C PHE A 398 -10.51 -1.09 -8.50
N LEU A 399 -10.47 0.22 -8.40
CA LEU A 399 -11.47 1.12 -8.95
C LEU A 399 -10.95 1.66 -10.29
N ILE A 400 -11.62 1.32 -11.38
CA ILE A 400 -11.38 1.91 -12.69
C ILE A 400 -12.31 3.11 -12.88
N VAL A 401 -11.71 4.22 -13.25
CA VAL A 401 -12.33 5.53 -13.42
C VAL A 401 -11.96 6.09 -14.79
N PRO A 402 -12.86 6.79 -15.49
CA PRO A 402 -12.49 7.55 -16.68
C PRO A 402 -11.36 8.55 -16.37
N SER A 403 -10.40 8.67 -17.29
CA SER A 403 -9.18 9.48 -17.11
C SER A 403 -9.48 10.93 -16.69
N LEU A 404 -10.52 11.53 -17.27
CA LEU A 404 -10.95 12.90 -17.02
C LEU A 404 -11.46 13.14 -15.59
N PHE A 405 -12.02 12.11 -14.96
CA PHE A 405 -12.57 12.15 -13.60
C PHE A 405 -11.66 11.51 -12.54
N ALA A 406 -10.50 10.98 -12.94
CA ALA A 406 -9.58 10.34 -12.02
C ALA A 406 -9.21 11.25 -10.84
N LEU A 407 -8.82 12.51 -11.10
CA LEU A 407 -8.44 13.45 -10.04
C LEU A 407 -9.62 13.83 -9.12
N THR A 408 -10.83 13.94 -9.66
CA THR A 408 -12.02 14.30 -8.86
C THR A 408 -12.42 13.14 -7.96
N CYS A 409 -12.47 11.91 -8.50
CA CYS A 409 -12.70 10.69 -7.74
C CYS A 409 -11.62 10.46 -6.68
N TRP A 410 -10.34 10.67 -7.02
CA TRP A 410 -9.23 10.57 -6.06
C TRP A 410 -9.41 11.50 -4.86
N ARG A 411 -9.71 12.78 -5.11
CA ARG A 411 -9.95 13.76 -4.03
C ARG A 411 -11.11 13.32 -3.15
N ARG A 412 -12.18 12.80 -3.75
CA ARG A 412 -13.37 12.33 -3.05
C ARG A 412 -13.06 11.17 -2.11
N ILE A 413 -12.32 10.16 -2.57
CA ILE A 413 -11.89 9.03 -1.74
C ILE A 413 -11.04 9.50 -0.56
N VAL A 414 -10.05 10.37 -0.82
CA VAL A 414 -9.17 10.90 0.23
C VAL A 414 -9.93 11.74 1.26
N TRP A 415 -10.98 12.45 0.83
CA TRP A 415 -11.84 13.23 1.72
C TRP A 415 -12.61 12.36 2.70
N HIS A 416 -13.03 11.16 2.30
CA HIS A 416 -13.71 10.19 3.15
C HIS A 416 -12.75 9.34 3.99
N CYS A 417 -11.67 9.96 4.45
CA CYS A 417 -10.68 9.40 5.39
C CYS A 417 -9.92 8.16 4.90
N VAL A 418 -9.93 7.86 3.61
CA VAL A 418 -9.06 6.83 3.03
C VAL A 418 -7.65 7.42 2.89
N LEU A 419 -6.66 6.79 3.53
CA LEU A 419 -5.30 7.34 3.53
C LEU A 419 -4.60 7.04 2.20
N PRO A 420 -4.05 8.06 1.51
CA PRO A 420 -3.33 7.87 0.27
C PRO A 420 -1.95 7.27 0.53
N LEU A 421 -1.51 6.36 -0.34
CA LEU A 421 -0.20 5.72 -0.33
C LEU A 421 0.68 6.29 -1.44
N ALA A 422 2.00 6.30 -1.23
CA ALA A 422 2.97 6.41 -2.32
C ALA A 422 3.65 5.04 -2.54
N LEU A 423 4.55 4.96 -3.52
CA LEU A 423 5.13 3.70 -3.98
C LEU A 423 5.88 2.94 -2.87
N LYS A 424 6.64 3.63 -2.02
CA LYS A 424 7.37 3.00 -0.90
C LYS A 424 6.45 2.39 0.13
N GLU A 425 5.38 3.08 0.52
CA GLU A 425 4.44 2.56 1.50
C GLU A 425 3.62 1.41 0.91
N ARG A 426 3.26 1.48 -0.38
CA ARG A 426 2.63 0.37 -1.09
C ARG A 426 3.55 -0.87 -1.13
N LYS A 427 4.84 -0.68 -1.43
CA LYS A 427 5.87 -1.73 -1.37
C LYS A 427 5.98 -2.35 0.02
N TYR A 428 5.93 -1.52 1.05
CA TYR A 428 5.96 -1.97 2.44
C TYR A 428 4.75 -2.83 2.81
N LEU A 429 3.53 -2.45 2.40
CA LEU A 429 2.34 -3.28 2.64
C LEU A 429 2.43 -4.64 1.93
N THR A 430 2.93 -4.71 0.69
CA THR A 430 3.21 -6.01 0.04
C THR A 430 4.23 -6.83 0.81
N TYR A 431 5.28 -6.18 1.31
CA TYR A 431 6.32 -6.86 2.10
C TYR A 431 5.74 -7.43 3.40
N GLU A 432 4.88 -6.68 4.10
CA GLU A 432 4.17 -7.19 5.30
C GLU A 432 3.21 -8.34 4.97
N ALA A 433 2.60 -8.33 3.78
CA ALA A 433 1.83 -9.48 3.27
C ALA A 433 2.70 -10.70 2.91
N GLY A 434 4.02 -10.54 2.86
CA GLY A 434 4.95 -11.54 2.36
C GLY A 434 4.81 -11.79 0.86
N LEU A 435 4.56 -10.74 0.09
CA LEU A 435 4.44 -10.75 -1.36
C LEU A 435 5.56 -9.93 -2.01
N MET A 436 5.91 -10.30 -3.24
CA MET A 436 6.90 -9.60 -4.04
C MET A 436 6.26 -8.44 -4.79
N THR A 437 6.99 -7.33 -4.90
CA THR A 437 6.63 -6.18 -5.72
C THR A 437 7.31 -6.28 -7.08
N TYR A 438 6.51 -6.33 -8.14
CA TYR A 438 7.02 -6.19 -9.50
C TYR A 438 7.30 -4.71 -9.82
N PRO A 439 8.37 -4.38 -10.56
CA PRO A 439 9.43 -5.26 -11.08
C PRO A 439 10.59 -5.48 -10.09
N ASP A 440 10.74 -4.63 -9.08
CA ASP A 440 11.94 -4.52 -8.24
C ASP A 440 12.41 -5.82 -7.57
N ASP A 441 11.50 -6.69 -7.16
CA ASP A 441 11.86 -7.91 -6.41
C ASP A 441 12.07 -9.13 -7.31
N TYR A 442 11.52 -9.09 -8.53
CA TYR A 442 11.59 -10.20 -9.47
C TYR A 442 13.04 -10.28 -9.97
N VAL A 443 13.68 -11.44 -9.91
CA VAL A 443 15.12 -11.57 -10.24
C VAL A 443 15.37 -12.20 -11.59
N ASP A 444 14.35 -12.84 -12.13
CA ASP A 444 14.30 -13.51 -13.43
C ASP A 444 14.17 -12.53 -14.60
N ASN A 445 13.67 -11.32 -14.37
CA ASN A 445 13.53 -10.31 -15.41
C ASN A 445 14.85 -9.59 -15.74
N GLU A 446 15.07 -9.24 -17.00
CA GLU A 446 16.24 -8.46 -17.45
C GLU A 446 16.23 -7.05 -16.83
N TYR A 447 15.06 -6.41 -16.76
CA TYR A 447 14.94 -5.06 -16.22
C TYR A 447 15.39 -4.98 -14.77
N SER A 448 14.98 -5.93 -13.93
CA SER A 448 15.34 -5.97 -12.51
C SER A 448 16.83 -6.21 -12.30
N GLN A 449 17.48 -6.99 -13.18
CA GLN A 449 18.94 -7.17 -13.15
C GLN A 449 19.66 -5.85 -13.44
N GLN A 450 19.26 -5.15 -14.51
CA GLN A 450 19.80 -3.81 -14.82
C GLN A 450 19.61 -2.82 -13.67
N MET A 451 18.41 -2.78 -13.07
CA MET A 451 18.14 -1.92 -11.91
C MET A 451 18.95 -2.32 -10.69
N SER A 452 19.21 -3.61 -10.48
CA SER A 452 20.05 -4.09 -9.39
C SER A 452 21.51 -3.67 -9.58
N GLU A 453 22.02 -3.71 -10.80
CA GLU A 453 23.36 -3.22 -11.16
C GLU A 453 23.47 -1.70 -10.96
N GLU A 454 22.52 -0.92 -11.49
CA GLU A 454 22.47 0.53 -11.26
C GLU A 454 22.40 0.87 -9.77
N GLN A 455 21.59 0.13 -9.01
CA GLN A 455 21.49 0.33 -7.57
C GLN A 455 22.81 -0.01 -6.85
N LYS A 456 23.52 -1.06 -7.28
CA LYS A 456 24.86 -1.40 -6.78
C LYS A 456 25.82 -0.24 -6.97
N ASP A 457 25.86 0.34 -8.17
CA ASP A 457 26.76 1.46 -8.50
C ASP A 457 26.42 2.73 -7.71
N ILE A 458 25.13 3.02 -7.52
CA ILE A 458 24.68 4.12 -6.66
C ILE A 458 25.16 3.91 -5.22
N LEU A 459 25.05 2.69 -4.67
CA LEU A 459 25.48 2.38 -3.31
C LEU A 459 27.00 2.47 -3.16
N ILE A 460 27.76 2.00 -4.15
CA ILE A 460 29.23 2.14 -4.20
C ILE A 460 29.61 3.62 -4.24
N LYS A 461 28.96 4.43 -5.07
CA LYS A 461 29.17 5.89 -5.15
C LYS A 461 28.82 6.58 -3.83
N GLN A 462 27.71 6.21 -3.19
CA GLN A 462 27.35 6.76 -1.89
C GLN A 462 28.36 6.38 -0.80
N ALA A 463 28.92 5.17 -0.86
CA ALA A 463 29.96 4.73 0.06
C ALA A 463 31.30 5.43 -0.20
N SER A 464 31.64 5.74 -1.45
CA SER A 464 32.87 6.44 -1.80
C SER A 464 32.88 7.92 -1.37
N LEU A 465 31.70 8.54 -1.28
CA LEU A 465 31.54 9.91 -0.76
C LEU A 465 31.77 10.05 0.75
N LYS A 466 31.81 8.95 1.51
CA LYS A 466 32.04 9.00 2.96
C LYS A 466 33.53 9.18 3.28
N PRO A 467 33.88 9.95 4.33
CA PRO A 467 35.27 10.09 4.77
C PRO A 467 35.86 8.74 5.22
N LYS A 468 37.19 8.59 5.16
CA LYS A 468 37.91 7.32 5.38
C LYS A 468 37.48 6.57 6.65
N SER A 469 37.27 7.26 7.77
CA SER A 469 36.86 6.66 9.06
C SER A 469 35.39 6.21 9.13
N LYS A 470 34.53 6.65 8.19
CA LYS A 470 33.11 6.28 8.09
C LYS A 470 32.81 5.43 6.85
N LYS A 471 33.81 5.16 6.01
CA LYS A 471 33.69 4.34 4.81
C LYS A 471 33.62 2.87 5.21
N MET A 472 32.66 2.14 4.64
CA MET A 472 32.53 0.70 4.86
C MET A 472 33.65 -0.02 4.11
N ASN A 473 34.31 -0.98 4.77
CA ASN A 473 35.35 -1.79 4.13
C ASN A 473 34.69 -2.92 3.33
N ILE A 474 34.48 -2.70 2.04
CA ILE A 474 33.73 -3.61 1.16
C ILE A 474 34.48 -4.95 0.97
N GLN A 475 35.80 -4.91 0.75
CA GLN A 475 36.63 -6.09 0.51
C GLN A 475 36.66 -7.04 1.71
N ARG A 476 36.60 -6.49 2.93
CA ARG A 476 36.57 -7.33 4.14
C ARG A 476 35.30 -8.17 4.27
N PHE A 477 34.20 -7.72 3.67
CA PHE A 477 32.89 -8.35 3.79
C PHE A 477 32.41 -9.07 2.53
N SER A 478 33.23 -9.09 1.47
CA SER A 478 32.95 -9.90 0.27
C SER A 478 33.04 -11.38 0.59
N VAL A 479 32.16 -12.16 -0.03
CA VAL A 479 32.07 -13.62 0.10
C VAL A 479 32.10 -14.20 -1.31
N GLN A 480 32.89 -15.26 -1.55
CA GLN A 480 33.05 -15.87 -2.88
C GLN A 480 33.41 -14.86 -3.99
N ASN A 481 34.29 -13.90 -3.71
CA ASN A 481 34.66 -12.79 -4.61
C ASN A 481 33.50 -11.87 -5.04
N GLN A 482 32.31 -11.99 -4.43
CA GLN A 482 31.16 -11.11 -4.68
C GLN A 482 31.11 -9.97 -3.67
N ILE A 483 30.79 -8.78 -4.17
CA ILE A 483 30.59 -7.60 -3.33
C ILE A 483 29.30 -7.77 -2.51
N PRO A 484 29.26 -7.33 -1.23
CA PRO A 484 28.06 -7.37 -0.39
C PRO A 484 26.74 -6.93 -1.04
N TRP A 485 26.75 -5.90 -1.88
CA TRP A 485 25.56 -5.35 -2.57
C TRP A 485 25.23 -5.99 -3.92
N GLU A 486 26.14 -6.80 -4.45
CA GLU A 486 25.90 -7.53 -5.69
C GLU A 486 24.84 -8.60 -5.43
N MET A 487 23.97 -8.90 -6.39
CA MET A 487 23.03 -10.03 -6.34
C MET A 487 23.04 -10.69 -7.71
N ASN A 488 23.81 -11.77 -7.87
CA ASN A 488 23.91 -12.44 -9.16
C ASN A 488 22.86 -13.57 -9.25
N TRP A 489 21.72 -13.22 -9.83
CA TRP A 489 20.66 -14.18 -10.18
C TRP A 489 20.54 -14.37 -11.70
N LYS A 490 21.51 -13.87 -12.47
CA LYS A 490 21.47 -13.92 -13.93
C LYS A 490 21.50 -15.37 -14.41
N GLY A 491 20.56 -15.73 -15.27
CA GLY A 491 20.41 -17.09 -15.79
C GLY A 491 19.65 -18.05 -14.86
N PHE A 492 19.29 -17.64 -13.64
CA PHE A 492 18.47 -18.45 -12.75
C PHE A 492 16.98 -18.29 -13.05
N LYS A 493 16.25 -19.41 -13.12
CA LYS A 493 14.80 -19.44 -13.25
C LYS A 493 14.14 -19.64 -11.88
N VAL A 494 13.16 -18.80 -11.56
CA VAL A 494 12.34 -18.95 -10.35
C VAL A 494 11.35 -20.09 -10.57
N ILE A 495 11.35 -21.07 -9.66
CA ILE A 495 10.35 -22.17 -9.63
C ILE A 495 9.20 -21.78 -8.71
N ARG A 496 7.97 -22.10 -9.09
CA ARG A 496 6.77 -21.92 -8.26
C ARG A 496 6.55 -23.11 -7.34
N ARG A 497 6.01 -22.87 -6.13
CA ARG A 497 5.75 -23.95 -5.16
C ARG A 497 4.82 -25.04 -5.66
N LYS A 498 3.85 -24.66 -6.48
CA LYS A 498 2.88 -25.59 -7.09
C LYS A 498 3.53 -26.64 -7.99
N GLU A 499 4.70 -26.37 -8.55
CA GLU A 499 5.38 -27.29 -9.47
C GLU A 499 6.06 -28.47 -8.74
N PHE A 500 6.16 -28.44 -7.40
CA PHE A 500 6.82 -29.49 -6.62
C PHE A 500 6.01 -30.05 -5.44
N ILE A 501 4.83 -29.50 -5.16
CA ILE A 501 3.91 -30.03 -4.14
C ILE A 501 2.71 -30.63 -4.86
N GLN A 502 2.73 -31.95 -5.11
CA GLN A 502 1.52 -32.68 -5.50
C GLN A 502 0.60 -32.97 -4.29
N ASN A 503 1.17 -33.09 -3.09
CA ASN A 503 0.47 -33.25 -1.81
C ASN A 503 1.18 -32.38 -0.78
N GLU A 504 0.47 -31.53 -0.04
CA GLU A 504 0.96 -30.43 0.84
C GLU A 504 1.97 -30.80 1.96
N ARG A 505 2.64 -31.97 1.94
CA ARG A 505 3.41 -32.50 3.08
C ARG A 505 4.71 -33.25 2.75
N GLN A 506 5.07 -33.48 1.48
CA GLN A 506 6.32 -34.21 1.13
C GLN A 506 7.27 -33.32 0.34
N LEU A 507 8.49 -33.10 0.88
CA LEU A 507 9.58 -32.38 0.21
C LEU A 507 10.25 -33.35 -0.78
N ASN A 508 10.04 -33.13 -2.08
CA ASN A 508 10.62 -33.98 -3.13
C ASN A 508 11.91 -33.38 -3.70
N ILE A 509 12.86 -34.26 -4.01
CA ILE A 509 14.10 -33.90 -4.72
C ILE A 509 13.75 -33.67 -6.19
N ILE A 510 14.08 -32.49 -6.71
CA ILE A 510 13.94 -32.17 -8.13
C ILE A 510 15.23 -32.61 -8.85
N GLN A 511 15.11 -33.50 -9.84
CA GLN A 511 16.26 -34.03 -10.60
C GLN A 511 16.98 -32.94 -11.41
N ASP A 512 16.23 -32.00 -12.00
CA ASP A 512 16.79 -30.85 -12.73
C ASP A 512 16.93 -29.62 -11.80
N SER A 513 18.07 -29.53 -11.12
CA SER A 513 18.35 -28.54 -10.07
C SER A 513 19.28 -27.38 -10.47
N GLN A 514 19.92 -27.46 -11.63
CA GLN A 514 20.87 -26.44 -12.09
C GLN A 514 20.13 -25.17 -12.49
N ASN A 515 20.72 -24.00 -12.19
CA ASN A 515 20.21 -22.67 -12.56
C ASN A 515 18.75 -22.42 -12.16
N LYS A 516 18.32 -22.95 -11.01
CA LYS A 516 16.98 -22.72 -10.47
C LYS A 516 17.02 -22.25 -9.03
N ILE A 517 16.06 -21.40 -8.69
CA ILE A 517 15.93 -20.78 -7.37
C ILE A 517 14.50 -20.89 -6.86
N ILE A 518 14.37 -21.01 -5.55
CA ILE A 518 13.08 -21.10 -4.85
C ILE A 518 12.92 -19.89 -3.95
N ARG A 519 11.72 -19.33 -3.93
CA ARG A 519 11.36 -18.23 -3.05
C ARG A 519 11.16 -18.72 -1.62
N PHE A 520 11.72 -18.01 -0.64
CA PHE A 520 11.47 -18.28 0.77
C PHE A 520 11.10 -16.99 1.53
N GLU A 521 10.46 -17.18 2.68
CA GLU A 521 10.39 -16.21 3.76
C GLU A 521 11.25 -16.66 4.94
N LEU A 522 11.85 -15.70 5.63
CA LEU A 522 12.69 -15.90 6.80
C LEU A 522 12.09 -15.13 7.96
N ILE A 523 11.75 -15.83 9.03
CA ILE A 523 11.40 -15.22 10.31
C ILE A 523 12.62 -15.35 11.22
N SER A 524 13.17 -14.22 11.62
CA SER A 524 14.29 -14.18 12.55
C SER A 524 13.82 -14.50 13.97
N VAL A 525 14.54 -15.38 14.65
CA VAL A 525 14.34 -15.64 16.09
C VAL A 525 14.82 -14.43 16.87
N ASN A 526 16.00 -13.91 16.52
CA ASN A 526 16.61 -12.74 17.13
C ASN A 526 17.33 -11.88 16.10
N GLY A 527 17.16 -10.57 16.20
CA GLY A 527 17.80 -9.60 15.30
C GLY A 527 16.95 -9.24 14.09
N ARG A 528 17.53 -8.44 13.20
CA ARG A 528 16.83 -7.87 12.04
C ARG A 528 17.58 -8.21 10.75
N PRO A 529 17.01 -9.04 9.87
CA PRO A 529 17.61 -9.28 8.56
C PRO A 529 17.56 -7.99 7.73
N GLU A 530 18.66 -7.67 7.07
CA GLU A 530 18.75 -6.56 6.12
C GLU A 530 18.66 -7.04 4.67
N ARG A 531 18.41 -6.11 3.75
CA ARG A 531 18.58 -6.39 2.32
C ARG A 531 20.04 -6.79 2.05
N PHE A 532 20.23 -7.76 1.15
CA PHE A 532 21.53 -8.36 0.80
C PHE A 532 22.13 -9.33 1.84
N ALA A 533 21.42 -9.63 2.93
CA ALA A 533 21.90 -10.60 3.90
C ALA A 533 22.09 -12.00 3.28
N TYR A 534 23.09 -12.71 3.79
CA TYR A 534 23.47 -14.06 3.38
C TYR A 534 22.81 -15.08 4.29
N ILE A 535 22.43 -16.23 3.73
CA ILE A 535 21.84 -17.35 4.45
C ILE A 535 22.74 -18.56 4.31
N HIS A 536 22.89 -19.27 5.42
CA HIS A 536 23.78 -20.39 5.59
C HIS A 536 23.10 -21.50 6.42
N ILE A 537 23.64 -22.71 6.33
CA ILE A 537 23.19 -23.85 7.12
C ILE A 537 24.03 -23.90 8.42
N PRO A 538 23.41 -24.01 9.60
CA PRO A 538 24.14 -24.11 10.86
C PRO A 538 24.76 -25.49 11.04
N GLU A 539 26.02 -25.53 11.46
CA GLU A 539 26.67 -26.75 11.96
C GLU A 539 26.18 -27.11 13.37
N GLN A 540 26.29 -28.37 13.78
CA GLN A 540 25.82 -28.84 15.09
C GLN A 540 26.45 -28.09 16.27
N GLN A 541 27.76 -27.79 16.19
CA GLN A 541 28.46 -27.01 17.22
C GLN A 541 27.89 -25.59 17.37
N LEU A 542 27.53 -24.97 16.25
CA LEU A 542 26.94 -23.63 16.22
C LEU A 542 25.54 -23.63 16.85
N LEU A 543 24.76 -24.70 16.63
CA LEU A 543 23.43 -24.85 17.23
C LEU A 543 23.49 -24.92 18.75
N GLU A 544 24.51 -25.60 19.32
CA GLU A 544 24.71 -25.63 20.77
C GLU A 544 25.01 -24.24 21.33
N GLN A 545 25.82 -23.44 20.64
CA GLN A 545 26.09 -22.06 21.03
C GLN A 545 24.85 -21.17 20.96
N PHE A 546 23.94 -21.41 20.01
CA PHE A 546 22.68 -20.67 19.92
C PHE A 546 21.69 -21.02 21.03
N LYS A 547 21.84 -22.16 21.72
CA LYS A 547 21.01 -22.48 22.91
C LYS A 547 21.29 -21.52 24.06
N THR A 548 22.51 -20.98 24.16
CA THR A 548 22.93 -20.10 25.25
C THR A 548 23.01 -18.63 24.82
N SER A 549 23.16 -18.34 23.53
CA SER A 549 23.37 -16.97 23.02
C SER A 549 22.41 -16.57 21.90
N CYS A 550 21.91 -15.33 21.94
CA CYS A 550 20.98 -14.80 20.94
C CYS A 550 21.65 -14.37 19.63
N CYS A 551 22.96 -14.07 19.67
CA CYS A 551 23.78 -13.76 18.52
C CYS A 551 25.21 -14.25 18.74
N ILE A 552 25.83 -14.74 17.68
CA ILE A 552 27.20 -15.25 17.70
C ILE A 552 28.04 -14.36 16.79
N LYS A 553 29.27 -14.05 17.18
CA LYS A 553 30.21 -13.30 16.35
C LYS A 553 31.16 -14.29 15.68
N ILE A 554 31.24 -14.26 14.35
CA ILE A 554 32.20 -15.07 13.61
C ILE A 554 33.36 -14.19 13.12
N ASP A 555 34.58 -14.73 13.20
CA ASP A 555 35.77 -14.03 12.72
C ASP A 555 36.05 -14.24 11.23
N GLN A 556 35.87 -15.46 10.73
CA GLN A 556 35.94 -15.82 9.31
C GLN A 556 34.53 -15.86 8.70
N LEU A 557 34.39 -15.43 7.45
CA LEU A 557 33.09 -15.44 6.77
C LEU A 557 32.87 -16.81 6.14
N ASP A 558 31.72 -17.42 6.41
CA ASP A 558 31.31 -18.65 5.76
C ASP A 558 31.11 -18.42 4.26
N GLU A 559 31.74 -19.25 3.45
CA GLU A 559 31.65 -19.23 1.99
C GLU A 559 30.49 -20.09 1.47
N ASN A 560 29.94 -21.03 2.25
CA ASN A 560 28.84 -21.89 1.83
C ASN A 560 27.48 -21.16 1.90
N VAL A 561 27.28 -20.20 1.01
CA VAL A 561 26.04 -19.43 0.90
C VAL A 561 24.95 -20.27 0.23
N VAL A 562 23.84 -20.42 0.94
CA VAL A 562 22.69 -21.24 0.51
C VAL A 562 21.63 -20.38 -0.18
N GLY A 563 21.52 -19.10 0.20
CA GLY A 563 20.58 -18.17 -0.38
C GLY A 563 20.81 -16.73 0.07
N ARG A 564 20.01 -15.80 -0.44
CA ARG A 564 20.14 -14.37 -0.11
C ARG A 564 18.80 -13.67 0.06
N ILE A 565 18.79 -12.68 0.94
CA ILE A 565 17.61 -11.86 1.26
C ILE A 565 17.54 -10.64 0.33
N ILE A 566 16.45 -10.51 -0.42
CA ILE A 566 16.17 -9.35 -1.30
C ILE A 566 15.50 -8.22 -0.52
N LYS A 567 14.55 -8.56 0.35
CA LYS A 567 13.87 -7.60 1.20
C LYS A 567 13.97 -8.07 2.64
N GLY A 568 14.75 -7.36 3.45
CA GLY A 568 14.91 -7.61 4.88
C GLY A 568 14.53 -6.38 5.68
N GLY A 569 13.87 -6.60 6.82
CA GLY A 569 13.44 -5.55 7.72
C GLY A 569 12.86 -6.09 9.01
N TYR A 570 12.25 -5.18 9.77
CA TYR A 570 11.42 -5.54 10.91
C TYR A 570 9.96 -5.52 10.47
N SER A 571 9.26 -6.63 10.62
CA SER A 571 7.83 -6.70 10.33
C SER A 571 7.05 -6.18 11.52
N LEU A 572 6.32 -5.08 11.32
CA LEU A 572 5.46 -4.52 12.36
C LEU A 572 4.23 -5.41 12.61
N LYS A 573 3.80 -6.17 11.61
CA LYS A 573 2.69 -7.11 11.73
C LYS A 573 3.07 -8.34 12.55
N ARG A 574 4.25 -8.94 12.27
CA ARG A 574 4.75 -10.15 12.96
C ARG A 574 5.42 -9.85 14.29
N GLY A 575 5.92 -8.63 14.49
CA GLY A 575 6.67 -8.25 15.70
C GLY A 575 8.08 -8.84 15.76
N SER A 576 8.65 -9.25 14.62
CA SER A 576 9.97 -9.88 14.53
C SER A 576 10.73 -9.45 13.27
N GLY A 577 12.01 -9.80 13.20
CA GLY A 577 12.79 -9.64 11.98
C GLY A 577 12.24 -10.52 10.86
N TYR A 578 12.02 -9.96 9.68
CA TYR A 578 11.37 -10.65 8.57
C TYR A 578 12.14 -10.42 7.26
N GLY A 579 12.35 -11.47 6.49
CA GLY A 579 13.08 -11.44 5.23
C GLY A 579 12.36 -12.19 4.12
N ILE A 580 12.46 -11.72 2.89
CA ILE A 580 12.04 -12.44 1.68
C ILE A 580 13.26 -12.55 0.77
N GLY A 581 13.52 -13.74 0.24
CA GLY A 581 14.66 -13.99 -0.61
C GLY A 581 14.55 -15.25 -1.45
N PHE A 582 15.68 -15.68 -2.00
CA PHE A 582 15.79 -16.88 -2.82
C PHE A 582 16.89 -17.82 -2.32
N ILE A 583 16.59 -19.11 -2.33
CA ILE A 583 17.49 -20.23 -2.04
C ILE A 583 17.83 -20.93 -3.36
N TYR A 584 19.07 -21.38 -3.53
CA TYR A 584 19.46 -22.17 -4.69
C TYR A 584 18.88 -23.58 -4.59
N LEU A 585 18.28 -24.10 -5.68
CA LEU A 585 17.59 -25.39 -5.65
C LEU A 585 18.54 -26.56 -5.37
N ASN A 586 19.78 -26.52 -5.87
CA ASN A 586 20.80 -27.51 -5.57
C ASN A 586 21.12 -27.58 -4.06
N LYS A 587 21.29 -26.42 -3.41
CA LYS A 587 21.54 -26.31 -1.97
C LYS A 587 20.33 -26.73 -1.14
N TYR A 588 19.13 -26.46 -1.62
CA TYR A 588 17.91 -26.99 -1.00
C TYR A 588 17.84 -28.52 -1.06
N ASN A 589 18.16 -29.13 -2.20
CA ASN A 589 18.23 -30.59 -2.34
C ASN A 589 19.31 -31.21 -1.43
N GLU A 590 20.44 -30.53 -1.24
CA GLU A 590 21.52 -30.90 -0.30
C GLU A 590 20.98 -30.93 1.14
N ILE A 591 20.26 -29.89 1.58
CA ILE A 591 19.62 -29.83 2.90
C ILE A 591 18.68 -31.01 3.14
N ILE A 592 17.82 -31.35 2.18
CA ILE A 592 16.86 -32.46 2.33
C ILE A 592 17.56 -33.81 2.47
N LYS A 593 18.70 -33.99 1.78
CA LYS A 593 19.44 -35.25 1.78
C LYS A 593 20.29 -35.41 3.04
N GLU A 594 21.05 -34.39 3.38
CA GLU A 594 22.16 -34.47 4.34
C GLU A 594 21.81 -33.89 5.71
N HIS A 595 20.87 -32.93 5.78
CA HIS A 595 20.55 -32.17 6.99
C HIS A 595 19.08 -32.29 7.41
N LYS A 596 18.59 -33.53 7.50
CA LYS A 596 17.21 -33.81 7.92
C LYS A 596 16.92 -33.37 9.36
N ASP A 597 17.94 -33.29 10.20
CA ASP A 597 17.89 -32.82 11.58
C ASP A 597 17.54 -31.33 11.72
N LEU A 598 17.78 -30.54 10.67
CA LEU A 598 17.46 -29.10 10.64
C LEU A 598 16.03 -28.81 10.15
N ILE A 599 15.32 -29.83 9.68
CA ILE A 599 13.94 -29.71 9.20
C ILE A 599 13.01 -29.87 10.40
N LEU A 600 12.28 -28.80 10.71
CA LEU A 600 11.29 -28.77 11.77
C LEU A 600 10.06 -29.60 11.39
N SER A 601 9.25 -29.98 12.39
CA SER A 601 8.05 -30.81 12.19
C SER A 601 7.01 -30.24 11.23
N ASN A 602 7.01 -28.93 11.02
CA ASN A 602 6.14 -28.22 10.08
C ASN A 602 6.74 -28.08 8.66
N GLY A 603 7.90 -28.68 8.40
CA GLY A 603 8.61 -28.60 7.13
C GLY A 603 9.45 -27.32 6.94
N ASN A 604 9.53 -26.46 7.95
CA ASN A 604 10.41 -25.29 7.92
C ASN A 604 11.86 -25.70 8.19
N ILE A 605 12.80 -24.94 7.66
CA ILE A 605 14.24 -25.24 7.76
C ILE A 605 14.87 -24.25 8.75
N LEU A 606 15.61 -24.78 9.72
CA LEU A 606 16.43 -23.96 10.61
C LEU A 606 17.69 -23.51 9.89
N VAL A 607 17.89 -22.19 9.81
CA VAL A 607 19.04 -21.58 9.15
C VAL A 607 19.65 -20.51 10.04
N TYR A 608 20.86 -20.07 9.72
CA TYR A 608 21.38 -18.81 10.24
C TYR A 608 21.58 -17.80 9.11
N TYR A 609 21.48 -16.52 9.44
CA TYR A 609 21.70 -15.44 8.50
C TYR A 609 22.70 -14.43 9.03
N ARG A 610 23.36 -13.75 8.10
CA ARG A 610 24.34 -12.69 8.37
C ARG A 610 24.01 -11.46 7.53
N ASN A 611 23.89 -10.31 8.19
CA ASN A 611 23.76 -9.04 7.45
C ASN A 611 25.07 -8.74 6.70
N ALA A 612 24.96 -8.12 5.53
CA ALA A 612 26.07 -8.05 4.57
C ALA A 612 27.35 -7.41 5.16
N PHE A 613 27.20 -6.37 5.99
CA PHE A 613 28.31 -5.67 6.69
C PHE A 613 28.40 -5.99 8.19
N SER A 614 27.88 -7.14 8.63
CA SER A 614 27.96 -7.60 10.01
C SER A 614 28.77 -8.89 10.12
N LYS A 615 29.48 -9.04 11.25
CA LYS A 615 30.10 -10.30 11.70
C LYS A 615 29.20 -11.09 12.66
N HIS A 616 28.09 -10.49 13.09
CA HIS A 616 27.12 -11.16 13.93
C HIS A 616 26.16 -11.98 13.08
N ILE A 617 26.03 -13.25 13.45
CA ILE A 617 25.06 -14.18 12.91
C ILE A 617 23.87 -14.33 13.85
N HIS A 618 22.74 -14.64 13.24
CA HIS A 618 21.46 -14.74 13.89
C HIS A 618 20.72 -15.97 13.39
N LEU A 619 20.03 -16.66 14.30
CA LEU A 619 19.20 -17.81 13.96
C LEU A 619 17.89 -17.34 13.32
N GLY A 620 17.43 -18.08 12.30
CA GLY A 620 16.17 -17.81 11.60
C GLY A 620 15.49 -19.07 11.13
N ILE A 621 14.18 -18.98 10.95
CA ILE A 621 13.33 -20.06 10.45
C ILE A 621 12.96 -19.73 9.01
N LEU A 622 13.37 -20.58 8.08
CA LEU A 622 13.12 -20.44 6.66
C LEU A 622 11.89 -21.28 6.28
N SER A 623 10.90 -20.61 5.67
CA SER A 623 9.69 -21.25 5.15
C SER A 623 9.60 -21.01 3.64
N LEU A 624 9.35 -22.05 2.85
CA LEU A 624 9.22 -21.89 1.40
C LEU A 624 7.88 -21.24 1.04
N LEU A 625 7.91 -20.19 0.23
CA LEU A 625 6.69 -19.46 -0.17
C LEU A 625 6.04 -20.07 -1.43
N PRO A 626 4.70 -19.97 -1.56
CA PRO A 626 3.94 -20.45 -2.71
C PRO A 626 4.32 -19.85 -4.07
#